data_AF-A0A955I668-F1
#
_entry.id   AF-A0A955I668-F1
#
_cell.length_a   1.000
_cell.length_b   1.000
_cell.length_c   1.000
_cell.angle_alpha   90.00
_cell.angle_beta   90.00
_cell.angle_gamma   90.00
#
_symmetry.space_group_name_H-M   'P 1'
#
loop_
_entity.id
_entity.type
_entity.pdbx_description
1 polymer ?
#
loop_
_entity_poly.entity_id
_entity_poly.type
_entity_poly.pdbx_seq_one_letter_code
_entity_poly.pdbx_strand_id
1 'polypeptide(L)'
;MVARYGYVSTHQIAKRFFGNNKQSSQLADTMRKLFDAGYIDRFAQPSNSTVMKNMPLISVLTKKGAEFVAESQGIDISKLQIHSAADQPKAAYFEHLLSVNDVRVIFELACEQNNYDLKWLDERIIRKNKLYVELVQCSQQEVPAKIVNIPDSVLCIKTMAGWLSDFLEI
;
A
#
# COMPACT_ATOMS: atom_id res chain seq x y z
N MET A 1 6.16 -7.05 -2.27
CA MET A 1 4.82 -6.46 -2.16
C MET A 1 4.47 -6.15 -0.72
N VAL A 2 4.25 -7.15 0.15
CA VAL A 2 3.98 -6.92 1.59
C VAL A 2 5.03 -6.03 2.25
N ALA A 3 6.31 -6.26 1.95
CA ALA A 3 7.43 -5.42 2.41
C ALA A 3 7.34 -3.91 2.08
N ARG A 4 6.67 -3.57 0.98
CA ARG A 4 6.55 -2.21 0.45
C ARG A 4 5.28 -1.51 0.91
N TYR A 5 4.21 -2.28 1.10
CA TYR A 5 2.85 -1.77 1.33
C TYR A 5 2.37 -1.97 2.78
N GLY A 6 3.07 -2.77 3.58
CA GLY A 6 2.70 -3.10 4.95
C GLY A 6 1.56 -4.11 4.99
N TYR A 7 0.33 -3.67 4.70
CA TYR A 7 -0.88 -4.49 4.63
C TYR A 7 -1.28 -4.73 3.18
N VAL A 8 -1.47 -6.00 2.81
CA VAL A 8 -1.82 -6.34 1.42
C VAL A 8 -2.88 -7.44 1.38
N SER A 9 -3.96 -7.21 0.63
CA SER A 9 -5.00 -8.22 0.44
C SER A 9 -4.57 -9.32 -0.53
N THR A 10 -5.13 -10.52 -0.39
CA THR A 10 -4.91 -11.60 -1.36
C THR A 10 -5.29 -11.18 -2.79
N HIS A 11 -6.30 -10.31 -2.95
CA HIS A 11 -6.69 -9.76 -4.25
C HIS A 11 -5.56 -8.93 -4.88
N GLN A 12 -4.95 -8.04 -4.11
CA GLN A 12 -3.84 -7.21 -4.58
C GLN A 12 -2.63 -8.06 -4.99
N ILE A 13 -2.29 -9.07 -4.19
CA ILE A 13 -1.21 -10.01 -4.52
C ILE A 13 -1.52 -10.76 -5.81
N ALA A 14 -2.75 -11.27 -5.95
CA ALA A 14 -3.20 -11.93 -7.17
C ALA A 14 -3.09 -11.01 -8.39
N LYS A 15 -3.62 -9.78 -8.29
CA LYS A 15 -3.58 -8.79 -9.37
C LYS A 15 -2.15 -8.48 -9.81
N ARG A 16 -1.23 -8.34 -8.86
CA ARG A 16 0.16 -7.99 -9.12
C ARG A 16 0.95 -9.11 -9.80
N PHE A 17 0.81 -10.35 -9.32
CA PHE A 17 1.66 -11.47 -9.79
C PHE A 17 1.00 -12.33 -10.87
N PHE A 18 -0.33 -12.32 -10.96
CA PHE A 18 -1.10 -13.20 -11.84
C PHE A 18 -2.08 -12.44 -12.75
N GLY A 19 -2.10 -11.10 -12.69
CA GLY A 19 -3.03 -10.26 -13.45
C GLY A 19 -4.48 -10.42 -13.01
N ASN A 20 -5.44 -10.19 -13.92
CA ASN A 20 -6.87 -10.36 -13.63
C ASN A 20 -7.32 -11.83 -13.53
N ASN A 21 -6.40 -12.80 -13.63
CA ASN A 21 -6.74 -14.19 -13.47
C ASN A 21 -7.06 -14.49 -12.00
N LYS A 22 -8.18 -15.19 -11.77
CA LYS A 22 -8.63 -15.64 -10.45
C LYS A 22 -7.48 -16.25 -9.65
N GLN A 23 -7.50 -16.06 -8.32
CA GLN A 23 -6.53 -16.63 -7.36
C GLN A 23 -6.15 -18.05 -7.79
N SER A 24 -4.92 -18.22 -8.29
CA SER A 24 -4.45 -19.53 -8.71
C SER A 24 -4.26 -20.39 -7.45
N SER A 25 -4.50 -21.71 -7.57
CA SER A 25 -4.17 -22.67 -6.50
C SER A 25 -2.71 -22.53 -6.04
N GLN A 26 -1.82 -22.17 -6.97
CA GLN A 26 -0.41 -21.86 -6.72
C GLN A 26 -0.21 -20.66 -5.79
N LEU A 27 -0.97 -19.57 -5.95
CA LEU A 27 -0.91 -18.43 -5.04
C LEU A 27 -1.35 -18.85 -3.64
N ALA A 28 -2.49 -19.55 -3.52
CA ALA A 28 -2.98 -20.01 -2.23
C ALA A 28 -1.97 -20.92 -1.52
N ASP A 29 -1.36 -21.86 -2.25
CA ASP A 29 -0.32 -22.75 -1.73
C ASP A 29 0.95 -21.99 -1.31
N THR A 30 1.38 -21.01 -2.11
CA THR A 30 2.56 -20.19 -1.80
C THR A 30 2.32 -19.35 -0.55
N MET A 31 1.16 -18.69 -0.45
CA MET A 31 0.79 -17.89 0.71
C MET A 31 0.63 -18.75 1.96
N ARG A 32 0.11 -19.98 1.84
CA ARG A 32 0.07 -20.95 2.93
C ARG A 32 1.49 -21.31 3.39
N LYS A 33 2.39 -21.69 2.47
CA LYS A 33 3.78 -22.03 2.79
C LYS A 33 4.52 -20.89 3.48
N LEU A 34 4.36 -19.65 3.01
CA LEU A 34 4.98 -18.47 3.63
C LEU A 34 4.45 -18.23 5.05
N PHE A 35 3.16 -18.44 5.27
CA PHE A 35 2.54 -18.33 6.59
C PHE A 35 3.01 -19.45 7.52
N ASP A 36 2.96 -20.70 7.08
CA ASP A 36 3.39 -21.86 7.88
C ASP A 36 4.88 -21.77 8.25
N ALA A 37 5.70 -21.20 7.36
CA ALA A 37 7.12 -20.93 7.63
C ALA A 37 7.34 -19.70 8.52
N GLY A 38 6.31 -18.94 8.86
CA GLY A 38 6.35 -17.76 9.73
C GLY A 38 6.96 -16.52 9.07
N TYR A 39 6.99 -16.42 7.74
CA TYR A 39 7.48 -15.23 7.03
C TYR A 39 6.40 -14.14 6.89
N ILE A 40 5.14 -14.55 6.85
CA ILE A 40 4.00 -13.63 6.84
C ILE A 40 3.01 -14.05 7.92
N ASP A 41 2.25 -13.09 8.42
CA ASP A 41 1.05 -13.33 9.20
C ASP A 41 -0.19 -13.02 8.36
N ARG A 42 -1.33 -13.59 8.72
CA ARG A 42 -2.60 -13.43 7.99
C ARG A 42 -3.77 -13.26 8.94
N PHE A 43 -4.64 -12.32 8.63
CA PHE A 43 -5.89 -12.10 9.34
C PHE A 43 -7.02 -11.71 8.37
N ALA A 44 -8.27 -11.90 8.79
CA ALA A 44 -9.42 -11.45 8.02
C ALA A 44 -9.45 -9.92 7.99
N GLN A 45 -9.74 -9.33 6.83
CA GLN A 45 -9.89 -7.88 6.71
C GLN A 45 -10.86 -7.35 7.77
N PRO A 46 -10.48 -6.32 8.55
CA PRO A 46 -11.39 -5.70 9.50
C PRO A 46 -12.61 -5.13 8.79
N SER A 47 -13.81 -5.40 9.30
CA SER A 47 -15.06 -4.85 8.76
C SER A 47 -15.94 -4.31 9.88
N ASN A 48 -16.69 -3.27 9.58
CA ASN A 48 -17.78 -2.79 10.43
C ASN A 48 -19.06 -3.64 10.30
N SER A 49 -19.11 -4.56 9.31
CA SER A 49 -20.28 -5.41 9.07
C SER A 49 -20.07 -6.81 9.65
N THR A 50 -20.91 -7.17 10.63
CA THR A 50 -20.92 -8.49 11.27
C THR A 50 -21.39 -9.62 10.34
N VAL A 51 -21.88 -9.31 9.13
CA VAL A 51 -22.61 -10.24 8.25
C VAL A 51 -21.72 -10.88 7.17
N MET A 52 -20.53 -10.34 6.90
CA MET A 52 -19.70 -10.84 5.79
C MET A 52 -19.00 -12.15 6.13
N LYS A 53 -19.55 -13.26 5.62
CA LYS A 53 -19.02 -14.63 5.84
C LYS A 53 -17.67 -14.93 5.16
N ASN A 54 -17.23 -14.09 4.21
CA ASN A 54 -16.02 -14.33 3.41
C ASN A 54 -15.18 -13.06 3.27
N MET A 55 -14.64 -12.55 4.38
CA MET A 55 -13.73 -11.41 4.33
C MET A 55 -12.42 -11.81 3.64
N PRO A 56 -11.85 -10.94 2.77
CA PRO A 56 -10.53 -11.17 2.20
C PRO A 56 -9.49 -11.35 3.31
N LEU A 57 -8.52 -12.25 3.08
CA LEU A 57 -7.35 -12.35 3.95
C LEU A 57 -6.38 -11.21 3.62
N ILE A 58 -5.85 -10.60 4.67
CA ILE A 58 -4.80 -9.61 4.62
C ILE A 58 -3.51 -10.25 5.10
N SER A 59 -2.42 -10.01 4.38
CA SER A 59 -1.09 -10.49 4.71
C SER A 59 -0.20 -9.34 5.16
N VAL A 60 0.60 -9.60 6.18
CA VAL A 60 1.63 -8.68 6.70
C VAL A 60 2.95 -9.42 6.88
N LEU A 61 4.07 -8.70 6.84
CA LEU A 61 5.37 -9.30 7.13
C LEU A 61 5.51 -9.53 8.62
N THR A 62 5.98 -10.71 8.99
CA THR A 62 6.53 -10.92 10.33
C THR A 62 7.93 -10.31 10.41
N LYS A 63 8.48 -10.20 11.62
CA LYS A 63 9.88 -9.84 11.81
C LYS A 63 10.83 -10.76 11.02
N LYS A 64 10.61 -12.07 11.08
CA LYS A 64 11.38 -13.08 10.32
C LYS A 64 11.29 -12.85 8.81
N GLY A 65 10.10 -12.55 8.29
CA GLY A 65 9.90 -12.19 6.89
C GLY A 65 10.64 -10.93 6.50
N ALA A 66 10.57 -9.90 7.34
CA ALA A 66 11.24 -8.64 7.09
C ALA A 66 12.76 -8.77 7.07
N GLU A 67 13.34 -9.52 8.01
CA GLU A 67 14.77 -9.84 8.05
C GLU A 67 15.22 -10.56 6.77
N PHE A 68 14.48 -11.57 6.33
CA PHE A 68 14.76 -12.29 5.09
C PHE A 68 14.68 -11.38 3.84
N VAL A 69 13.67 -10.50 3.77
CA VAL A 69 13.53 -9.55 2.65
C VAL A 69 14.66 -8.51 2.67
N ALA A 70 15.02 -8.00 3.85
CA ALA A 70 16.10 -7.04 4.00
C ALA A 70 17.44 -7.62 3.54
N GLU A 71 17.76 -8.84 3.98
CA GLU A 71 18.97 -9.56 3.59
C GLU A 71 18.99 -9.85 2.08
N SER A 72 17.92 -10.43 1.53
CA SER A 72 17.85 -10.80 0.11
C SER A 72 17.91 -9.61 -0.85
N GLN A 73 17.49 -8.41 -0.41
CA GLN A 73 17.51 -7.20 -1.22
C GLN A 73 18.67 -6.25 -0.89
N GLY A 74 19.50 -6.57 0.12
CA GLY A 74 20.57 -5.69 0.57
C GLY A 74 20.07 -4.34 1.06
N ILE A 75 18.89 -4.29 1.69
CA ILE A 75 18.28 -3.06 2.21
C ILE A 75 18.21 -3.10 3.74
N ASP A 76 18.25 -1.91 4.34
CA ASP A 76 18.06 -1.75 5.78
C ASP A 76 16.62 -2.13 6.18
N ILE A 77 16.48 -2.99 7.19
CA ILE A 77 15.19 -3.44 7.71
C ILE A 77 14.29 -2.27 8.15
N SER A 78 14.86 -1.14 8.60
CA SER A 78 14.13 0.07 8.98
C SER A 78 13.45 0.79 7.80
N LYS A 79 13.78 0.40 6.57
CA LYS A 79 13.11 0.88 5.34
C LYS A 79 11.91 0.03 4.97
N LEU A 80 11.68 -1.09 5.66
CA LEU A 80 10.52 -1.95 5.44
C LEU A 80 9.34 -1.51 6.29
N GLN A 81 8.13 -1.61 5.72
CA GLN A 81 6.90 -1.43 6.47
C GLN A 81 6.59 -2.73 7.21
N ILE A 82 6.92 -2.77 8.50
CA ILE A 82 6.67 -3.92 9.37
C ILE A 82 5.54 -3.53 10.31
N HIS A 83 4.41 -4.22 10.17
CA HIS A 83 3.27 -4.08 11.06
C HIS A 83 2.99 -5.40 11.77
N SER A 84 2.46 -5.31 12.99
CA SER A 84 1.96 -6.47 13.70
C SER A 84 0.53 -6.76 13.28
N ALA A 85 0.18 -8.05 13.15
CA ALA A 85 -1.22 -8.46 13.01
C ALA A 85 -2.05 -8.14 14.27
N ALA A 86 -1.42 -7.84 15.40
CA ALA A 86 -2.09 -7.36 16.61
C ALA A 86 -2.38 -5.85 16.59
N ASP A 87 -1.63 -5.07 15.81
CA ASP A 87 -1.73 -3.60 15.73
C ASP A 87 -2.63 -3.16 14.57
N GLN A 88 -3.78 -3.84 14.41
CA GLN A 88 -4.67 -3.60 13.29
C GLN A 88 -5.26 -2.18 13.37
N PRO A 89 -5.18 -1.39 12.29
CA PRO A 89 -5.90 -0.14 12.20
C PRO A 89 -7.41 -0.33 12.31
N LYS A 90 -8.11 0.74 12.68
CA LYS A 90 -9.58 0.76 12.63
C LYS A 90 -10.07 0.45 11.21
N ALA A 91 -11.18 -0.26 11.09
CA ALA A 91 -11.69 -0.76 9.81
C ALA A 91 -11.78 0.32 8.71
N ALA A 92 -12.27 1.52 9.04
CA ALA A 92 -12.36 2.63 8.08
C ALA A 92 -10.99 3.07 7.53
N TYR A 93 -9.97 3.16 8.39
CA TYR A 93 -8.61 3.47 7.95
C TYR A 93 -8.01 2.32 7.13
N PHE A 94 -8.40 1.08 7.45
CA PHE A 94 -7.93 -0.10 6.73
C PHE A 94 -8.45 -0.13 5.28
N GLU A 95 -9.73 0.16 5.07
CA GLU A 95 -10.34 0.24 3.73
C GLU A 95 -9.70 1.34 2.87
N HIS A 96 -9.43 2.49 3.49
CA HIS A 96 -8.69 3.58 2.85
C HIS A 96 -7.29 3.15 2.41
N LEU A 97 -6.51 2.57 3.33
CA LEU A 97 -5.16 2.07 3.06
C LEU A 97 -5.14 1.03 1.93
N LEU A 98 -6.10 0.11 1.92
CA LEU A 98 -6.21 -0.87 0.84
C LEU A 98 -6.55 -0.22 -0.50
N SER A 99 -7.43 0.79 -0.52
CA SER A 99 -7.77 1.55 -1.74
C SER A 99 -6.55 2.27 -2.32
N VAL A 100 -5.74 2.90 -1.46
CA VAL A 100 -4.46 3.51 -1.88
C VAL A 100 -3.53 2.46 -2.48
N ASN A 101 -3.41 1.29 -1.85
CA ASN A 101 -2.59 0.19 -2.36
C ASN A 101 -3.09 -0.35 -3.71
N ASP A 102 -4.40 -0.39 -3.96
CA ASP A 102 -4.96 -0.79 -5.26
C ASP A 102 -4.51 0.15 -6.38
N VAL A 103 -4.59 1.46 -6.16
CA VAL A 103 -4.11 2.47 -7.11
C VAL A 103 -2.61 2.31 -7.35
N ARG A 104 -1.83 2.13 -6.28
CA ARG A 104 -0.38 1.94 -6.40
C ARG A 104 0.00 0.72 -7.23
N VAL A 105 -0.68 -0.41 -7.02
CA VAL A 105 -0.48 -1.63 -7.81
C VAL A 105 -0.81 -1.41 -9.28
N ILE A 106 -1.88 -0.67 -9.61
CA ILE A 106 -2.26 -0.34 -10.98
C ILE A 106 -1.16 0.48 -11.67
N PHE A 107 -0.68 1.55 -11.03
CA PHE A 107 0.39 2.39 -11.57
C PHE A 107 1.72 1.64 -11.72
N GLU A 108 2.09 0.80 -10.75
CA GLU A 108 3.29 -0.04 -10.84
C GLU A 108 3.21 -0.98 -12.05
N LEU A 109 2.07 -1.65 -12.25
CA LEU A 109 1.86 -2.52 -13.41
C LEU A 109 1.90 -1.75 -14.73
N ALA A 110 1.23 -0.59 -14.80
CA ALA A 110 1.20 0.24 -15.99
C ALA A 110 2.60 0.78 -16.36
N CYS A 111 3.37 1.24 -15.37
CA CYS A 111 4.72 1.74 -15.58
C CYS A 111 5.67 0.63 -16.04
N GLU A 112 5.60 -0.56 -15.43
CA GLU A 112 6.41 -1.71 -15.83
C GLU A 112 6.10 -2.18 -17.25
N GLN A 113 4.83 -2.22 -17.65
CA GLN A 113 4.43 -2.57 -19.02
C GLN A 113 4.95 -1.59 -20.07
N ASN A 114 5.16 -0.33 -19.70
CA ASN A 114 5.61 0.74 -20.58
C ASN A 114 7.09 1.13 -20.37
N ASN A 115 7.84 0.39 -19.54
CA ASN A 115 9.23 0.67 -19.18
C ASN A 115 9.46 2.08 -18.61
N TYR A 116 8.55 2.58 -17.78
CA TYR A 116 8.73 3.82 -17.03
C TYR A 116 9.28 3.55 -15.62
N ASP A 117 10.22 4.40 -15.17
CA ASP A 117 10.68 4.35 -13.78
C ASP A 117 9.66 5.05 -12.87
N LEU A 118 9.01 4.29 -11.99
CA LEU A 118 8.08 4.80 -10.99
C LEU A 118 8.72 4.86 -9.60
N LYS A 119 8.53 5.98 -8.90
CA LYS A 119 8.87 6.14 -7.48
C LYS A 119 7.66 6.62 -6.72
N TRP A 120 7.43 6.02 -5.55
CA TRP A 120 6.43 6.47 -4.59
C TRP A 120 7.14 7.21 -3.46
N LEU A 121 6.60 8.37 -3.06
CA LEU A 121 6.97 9.02 -1.81
C LEU A 121 5.87 8.73 -0.80
N ASP A 122 6.27 8.16 0.34
CA ASP A 122 5.36 7.89 1.45
C ASP A 122 5.11 9.14 2.28
N GLU A 123 4.11 9.06 3.15
CA GLU A 123 3.71 10.14 4.06
C GLU A 123 4.89 10.68 4.89
N ARG A 124 5.84 9.82 5.28
CA ARG A 124 7.03 10.21 6.03
C ARG A 124 7.92 11.14 5.21
N ILE A 125 8.17 10.81 3.95
CA ILE A 125 8.94 11.64 3.02
C ILE A 125 8.17 12.92 2.70
N ILE A 126 6.86 12.85 2.49
CA ILE A 126 5.98 13.99 2.22
C ILE A 126 6.05 15.01 3.37
N ARG A 127 5.85 14.56 4.61
CA ARG A 127 5.95 15.39 5.82
C ARG A 127 7.34 16.00 5.99
N LYS A 128 8.39 15.20 5.80
CA LYS A 128 9.78 15.68 5.93
C LYS A 128 10.11 16.79 4.93
N ASN A 129 9.59 16.69 3.71
CA ASN A 129 9.88 17.66 2.63
C ASN A 129 8.81 18.75 2.48
N LYS A 130 7.81 18.78 3.38
CA LYS A 130 6.69 19.74 3.35
C LYS A 130 5.95 19.77 2.01
N LEU A 131 5.76 18.59 1.40
CA LEU A 131 5.01 18.42 0.14
C LEU A 131 3.50 18.43 0.43
N TYR A 132 3.00 19.57 0.89
CA TYR A 132 1.60 19.72 1.29
C TYR A 132 0.77 20.39 0.20
N VAL A 133 -0.53 20.08 0.20
CA VAL A 133 -1.51 20.77 -0.64
C VAL A 133 -2.28 21.75 0.23
N GLU A 134 -2.27 23.04 -0.12
CA GLU A 134 -3.14 24.02 0.52
C GLU A 134 -4.54 23.93 -0.08
N LEU A 135 -5.51 23.48 0.71
CA LEU A 135 -6.92 23.54 0.36
C LEU A 135 -7.51 24.85 0.88
N VAL A 136 -8.23 25.56 0.00
CA VAL A 136 -9.00 26.74 0.38
C VAL A 136 -10.44 26.29 0.58
N GLN A 137 -10.88 26.22 1.83
CA GLN A 137 -12.27 25.92 2.13
C GLN A 137 -13.09 27.21 2.08
N CYS A 138 -13.90 27.35 1.03
CA CYS A 138 -14.89 28.41 0.93
C CYS A 138 -16.17 27.99 1.67
N SER A 139 -16.34 28.46 2.90
CA SER A 139 -17.63 28.43 3.60
C SER A 139 -18.55 29.49 3.01
N GLN A 140 -19.85 29.20 2.87
CA GLN A 140 -20.83 30.13 2.29
C GLN A 140 -21.03 31.42 3.13
N GLN A 141 -20.50 31.50 4.36
CA GLN A 141 -20.68 32.67 5.24
C GLN A 141 -19.44 33.10 6.04
N GLU A 142 -18.25 32.54 5.84
CA GLU A 142 -17.04 32.92 6.59
C GLU A 142 -15.77 33.00 5.74
N VAL A 143 -14.78 33.74 6.27
CA VAL A 143 -13.44 33.94 5.71
C VAL A 143 -12.83 32.60 5.26
N PRO A 144 -12.27 32.51 4.04
CA PRO A 144 -11.69 31.27 3.54
C PRO A 144 -10.62 30.75 4.50
N ALA A 145 -10.84 29.55 5.04
CA ALA A 145 -9.87 28.87 5.87
C ALA A 145 -8.88 28.12 4.96
N LYS A 146 -7.59 28.37 5.16
CA LYS A 146 -6.53 27.56 4.54
C LYS A 146 -6.29 26.32 5.39
N ILE A 147 -6.53 25.16 4.81
CA ILE A 147 -6.29 23.86 5.44
C ILE A 147 -5.11 23.21 4.71
N VAL A 148 -4.11 22.77 5.48
CA VAL A 148 -2.97 22.03 4.93
C VAL A 148 -3.37 20.56 4.86
N ASN A 149 -3.45 20.01 3.65
CA ASN A 149 -3.68 18.59 3.42
C ASN A 149 -2.37 17.85 3.13
N ILE A 150 -2.24 16.67 3.72
CA ILE A 150 -1.09 15.79 3.49
C ILE A 150 -1.59 14.66 2.60
N PRO A 151 -1.10 14.58 1.36
CA PRO A 151 -1.62 13.57 0.45
C PRO A 151 -1.32 12.15 0.93
N ASP A 152 -2.20 11.21 0.59
CA ASP A 152 -2.02 9.80 0.90
C ASP A 152 -0.71 9.24 0.34
N SER A 153 -0.34 9.69 -0.85
CA SER A 153 0.91 9.31 -1.52
C SER A 153 1.27 10.31 -2.62
N VAL A 154 2.53 10.36 -3.01
CA VAL A 154 2.98 11.09 -4.21
C VAL A 154 3.64 10.11 -5.17
N LEU A 155 3.20 10.10 -6.43
CA LEU A 155 3.84 9.36 -7.50
C LEU A 155 4.81 10.25 -8.26
N CYS A 156 5.95 9.68 -8.66
CA CYS A 156 6.93 10.30 -9.53
C CYS A 156 7.28 9.33 -10.66
N ILE A 157 6.99 9.69 -11.90
CA ILE A 157 7.27 8.89 -13.09
C ILE A 157 8.40 9.57 -13.88
N LYS A 158 9.46 8.82 -14.20
CA LYS A 158 10.51 9.30 -15.09
C LYS A 158 10.11 9.07 -16.53
N THR A 159 10.07 10.15 -17.30
CA THR A 159 9.80 10.17 -18.74
C THR A 159 11.04 10.64 -19.49
N MET A 160 11.01 10.59 -20.84
CA MET A 160 12.07 11.18 -21.66
C MET A 160 12.21 12.70 -21.47
N ALA A 161 11.13 13.40 -21.08
CA ALA A 161 11.12 14.83 -20.85
C ALA A 161 11.56 15.23 -19.43
N GLY A 162 11.75 14.26 -18.52
CA GLY A 162 12.06 14.50 -17.11
C GLY A 162 11.10 13.78 -16.17
N TRP A 163 11.05 14.25 -14.92
CA TRP A 163 10.16 13.69 -13.90
C TRP A 163 8.78 14.36 -13.95
N LEU A 164 7.74 13.54 -14.06
CA LEU A 164 6.36 13.94 -13.81
C LEU A 164 6.00 13.50 -12.39
N SER A 165 5.41 14.40 -11.61
CA SER A 165 4.99 14.12 -10.24
C SER A 165 3.56 14.55 -10.02
N ASP A 166 2.79 13.73 -9.31
CA ASP A 166 1.40 14.03 -8.96
C ASP A 166 1.05 13.43 -7.60
N PHE A 167 0.00 13.95 -6.95
CA PHE A 167 -0.48 13.45 -5.67
C PHE A 167 -1.63 12.47 -5.86
N LEU A 168 -1.72 11.52 -4.94
CA LEU A 168 -2.84 10.60 -4.79
C LEU A 168 -3.59 10.96 -3.51
N GLU A 169 -4.89 11.17 -3.64
CA GLU A 169 -5.85 11.41 -2.56
C GLU A 169 -7.09 10.55 -2.85
N ILE A 170 -7.59 9.79 -1.88
CA ILE A 170 -8.79 8.94 -2.00
C ILE A 170 -9.85 9.31 -0.97
#